data_AF-A0A7K1AWR9-F1
#
_entry.id   AF-A0A7K1AWR9-F1
#
_cell.length_a   1.000
_cell.length_b   1.000
_cell.length_c   1.000
_cell.angle_alpha   90.00
_cell.angle_beta   90.00
_cell.angle_gamma   90.00
#
_symmetry.space_group_name_H-M   'P 1'
#
loop_
_entity.id
_entity.type
_entity.pdbx_description
1 polymer ?
#
loop_
_entity_poly.entity_id
_entity_poly.type
_entity_poly.pdbx_seq_one_letter_code
_entity_poly.pdbx_strand_id
1 'polypeptide(L)'
;MLSNLDDFPIHQTSEPMRHVATSDRNFYDRYYFNGFNHDGTVMFVCGLGVYPNLGVIDAYLLVFHEGQQRVVRASGSLDAADRMNPGVGPLSIEVIEPLKKLRVRCTDNEWGITLDATWTGAMPAFEEPRHYIRENGRVIFDTCRLAQTGGWDGSLTAGGKTFAVDSKTWWGTRDRSWGVRPIGESEPAGIRVSNPFSWFWIYTPIRFEDHSLMIIMQENPDGSRVMEEATRIWPDGRIEHLGRPEHDLEYREGSRFSTGGVIRVVADDGHVTTLDIEPLLPVHIGIGTGYGYDADWRHGMWQGPLKVENFHLDTTTPEGAMRLFGIVDNSAKFAYTDRDGKRHEGYGLYENMAIGPHEKYGFTDMLDGFVKK
;
A
#
# COMPACT_ATOMS: atom_id res chain seq x y z
N MET A 1 12.70 16.58 -10.72
CA MET A 1 12.60 17.88 -11.44
C MET A 1 11.98 18.89 -10.48
N LEU A 2 12.43 20.16 -10.46
CA LEU A 2 12.38 21.15 -9.35
C LEU A 2 11.05 21.18 -8.54
N SER A 3 10.96 21.41 -7.22
CA SER A 3 11.87 21.66 -6.05
C SER A 3 11.05 21.54 -4.72
N ASN A 4 11.58 22.06 -3.60
CA ASN A 4 10.85 22.37 -2.35
C ASN A 4 9.87 23.56 -2.56
N LEU A 5 8.72 23.31 -3.19
CA LEU A 5 7.63 24.26 -3.48
C LEU A 5 7.99 25.52 -4.30
N ASP A 6 9.26 25.64 -4.68
CA ASP A 6 9.83 26.38 -5.83
C ASP A 6 9.61 27.88 -5.76
N ASP A 7 9.63 28.35 -4.52
CA ASP A 7 9.55 29.73 -4.04
C ASP A 7 8.17 30.39 -4.04
N PHE A 8 7.13 29.57 -3.94
CA PHE A 8 5.79 29.96 -3.48
C PHE A 8 5.15 31.12 -4.26
N PRO A 9 4.46 30.83 -5.37
CA PRO A 9 3.03 31.14 -5.39
C PRO A 9 2.24 29.85 -5.59
N ILE A 10 2.20 29.07 -4.50
CA ILE A 10 1.83 27.65 -4.35
C ILE A 10 0.44 27.20 -4.83
N HIS A 11 -0.38 28.08 -5.38
CA HIS A 11 -1.67 27.68 -5.94
C HIS A 11 -1.47 27.05 -7.32
N GLN A 12 -1.84 25.78 -7.47
CA GLN A 12 -1.83 25.09 -8.76
C GLN A 12 -3.04 25.47 -9.64
N THR A 13 -4.03 26.12 -9.05
CA THR A 13 -5.25 26.62 -9.72
C THR A 13 -5.58 28.03 -9.24
N SER A 14 -6.67 28.62 -9.73
CA SER A 14 -7.18 29.90 -9.23
C SER A 14 -7.82 29.81 -7.84
N GLU A 15 -7.94 28.62 -7.27
CA GLU A 15 -8.61 28.39 -5.99
C GLU A 15 -7.62 28.42 -4.81
N PRO A 16 -8.08 28.76 -3.58
CA PRO A 16 -7.30 28.58 -2.35
C PRO A 16 -6.79 27.14 -2.18
N MET A 17 -5.64 26.95 -1.52
CA MET A 17 -5.03 25.63 -1.24
C MET A 17 -5.94 24.61 -0.52
N ARG A 18 -7.05 25.06 0.06
CA ARG A 18 -8.09 24.18 0.63
C ARG A 18 -8.80 23.37 -0.47
N HIS A 19 -8.96 23.94 -1.65
CA HIS A 19 -9.66 23.33 -2.77
C HIS A 19 -8.67 22.66 -3.71
N VAL A 20 -9.12 21.56 -4.30
CA VAL A 20 -8.38 20.81 -5.32
C VAL A 20 -8.90 21.21 -6.70
N ALA A 21 -8.11 20.96 -7.74
CA ALA A 21 -8.40 21.42 -9.09
C ALA A 21 -9.68 20.84 -9.72
N THR A 22 -10.16 19.71 -9.19
CA THR A 22 -11.31 18.97 -9.70
C THR A 22 -12.43 18.97 -8.67
N SER A 23 -13.67 19.04 -9.11
CA SER A 23 -14.85 18.81 -8.26
C SER A 23 -15.17 17.32 -8.10
N ASP A 24 -14.37 16.42 -8.68
CA ASP A 24 -14.61 14.97 -8.54
C ASP A 24 -14.54 14.57 -7.07
N ARG A 25 -15.65 14.04 -6.54
CA ARG A 25 -15.76 13.60 -5.14
C ARG A 25 -14.67 12.60 -4.75
N ASN A 26 -14.14 11.88 -5.73
CA ASN A 26 -13.16 10.81 -5.54
C ASN A 26 -11.71 11.31 -5.44
N PHE A 27 -11.48 12.62 -5.43
CA PHE A 27 -10.15 13.17 -5.21
C PHE A 27 -9.67 12.87 -3.78
N TYR A 28 -8.46 12.33 -3.67
CA TYR A 28 -7.80 12.03 -2.40
C TYR A 28 -6.32 12.42 -2.42
N ASP A 29 -5.74 12.55 -1.23
CA ASP A 29 -4.31 12.62 -0.99
C ASP A 29 -4.02 11.85 0.29
N ARG A 30 -3.20 10.79 0.20
CA ARG A 30 -3.08 9.81 1.27
C ARG A 30 -1.66 9.32 1.43
N TYR A 31 -1.27 9.23 2.70
CA TYR A 31 -0.09 8.52 3.16
C TYR A 31 -0.42 7.05 3.38
N TYR A 32 0.51 6.19 3.02
CA TYR A 32 0.55 4.79 3.42
C TYR A 32 1.97 4.44 3.87
N PHE A 33 2.05 3.63 4.91
CA PHE A 33 3.29 2.98 5.27
C PHE A 33 3.02 1.59 5.78
N ASN A 34 4.02 0.73 5.64
CA ASN A 34 4.16 -0.45 6.45
C ASN A 34 5.52 -0.49 7.16
N GLY A 35 5.58 -1.33 8.18
CA GLY A 35 6.82 -1.70 8.86
C GLY A 35 6.72 -3.11 9.38
N PHE A 36 7.78 -3.88 9.20
CA PHE A 36 7.84 -5.29 9.60
C PHE A 36 9.26 -5.64 10.04
N ASN A 37 9.38 -6.63 10.92
CA ASN A 37 10.68 -7.20 11.27
C ASN A 37 11.09 -8.30 10.28
N HIS A 38 12.40 -8.43 10.06
CA HIS A 38 12.96 -9.40 9.11
C HIS A 38 12.70 -10.88 9.46
N ASP A 39 12.31 -11.17 10.70
CA ASP A 39 11.93 -12.54 11.12
C ASP A 39 10.47 -12.90 10.76
N GLY A 40 9.68 -11.94 10.25
CA GLY A 40 8.32 -12.19 9.79
C GLY A 40 7.30 -12.41 10.92
N THR A 41 7.56 -11.97 12.15
CA THR A 41 6.64 -12.22 13.28
C THR A 41 5.69 -11.06 13.58
N VAL A 42 6.01 -9.84 13.12
CA VAL A 42 5.19 -8.65 13.33
C VAL A 42 5.20 -7.76 12.09
N MET A 43 4.03 -7.26 11.72
CA MET A 43 3.88 -6.20 10.72
C MET A 43 2.84 -5.20 11.20
N PHE A 44 3.11 -3.92 10.96
CA PHE A 44 2.10 -2.87 11.06
C PHE A 44 1.91 -2.18 9.72
N VAL A 45 0.72 -1.66 9.50
CA VAL A 45 0.34 -0.85 8.35
C VAL A 45 -0.40 0.36 8.87
N CYS A 46 0.02 1.54 8.46
CA CYS A 46 -0.65 2.78 8.84
C CYS A 46 -0.91 3.65 7.62
N GLY A 47 -2.04 4.36 7.65
CA GLY A 47 -2.37 5.31 6.60
C GLY A 47 -3.11 6.50 7.18
N LEU A 48 -3.03 7.62 6.46
CA LEU A 48 -3.80 8.81 6.73
C LEU A 48 -4.19 9.44 5.41
N GLY A 49 -5.49 9.58 5.16
CA GLY A 49 -6.04 10.22 3.96
C GLY A 49 -6.74 11.53 4.27
N VAL A 50 -6.59 12.49 3.36
CA VAL A 50 -7.44 13.68 3.30
C VAL A 50 -8.26 13.64 2.01
N TYR A 51 -9.55 13.95 2.12
CA TYR A 51 -10.52 13.84 1.03
C TYR A 51 -11.26 15.17 0.90
N PRO A 52 -10.65 16.18 0.23
CA PRO A 52 -11.16 17.55 0.22
C PRO A 52 -12.60 17.69 -0.26
N ASN A 53 -12.97 16.96 -1.31
CA ASN A 53 -14.31 17.03 -1.89
C ASN A 53 -15.37 16.22 -1.12
N LEU A 54 -14.95 15.43 -0.12
CA LEU A 54 -15.84 14.76 0.83
C LEU A 54 -15.85 15.44 2.20
N GLY A 55 -14.92 16.37 2.47
CA GLY A 55 -14.78 17.03 3.76
C GLY A 55 -14.31 16.09 4.87
N VAL A 56 -13.60 15.00 4.53
CA VAL A 56 -13.17 13.95 5.45
C VAL A 56 -11.65 13.91 5.60
N ILE A 57 -11.19 13.63 6.82
CA ILE A 57 -9.87 13.09 7.11
C ILE A 57 -10.05 11.74 7.81
N ASP A 58 -9.25 10.74 7.44
CA ASP A 58 -9.21 9.46 8.15
C ASP A 58 -7.78 8.98 8.35
N ALA A 59 -7.63 8.06 9.30
CA ALA A 59 -6.39 7.36 9.54
C ALA A 59 -6.65 5.97 10.13
N TYR A 60 -5.67 5.09 9.99
CA TYR A 60 -5.66 3.82 10.71
C TYR A 60 -4.24 3.40 11.08
N LEU A 61 -4.13 2.56 12.10
CA LEU A 61 -2.99 1.72 12.43
C LEU A 61 -3.48 0.29 12.58
N LEU A 62 -3.06 -0.58 11.66
CA LEU A 62 -3.22 -2.01 11.73
C LEU A 62 -1.92 -2.61 12.30
N VAL A 63 -2.04 -3.54 13.23
CA VAL A 63 -0.95 -4.38 13.74
C VAL A 63 -1.34 -5.84 13.61
N PHE A 64 -0.48 -6.63 12.98
CA PHE A 64 -0.60 -8.07 12.87
C PHE A 64 0.53 -8.77 13.63
N HIS A 65 0.16 -9.62 14.58
CA HIS A 65 1.10 -10.44 15.35
C HIS A 65 0.39 -11.70 15.87
N GLU A 66 1.02 -12.87 15.76
CA GLU A 66 0.49 -14.15 16.28
C GLU A 66 -0.95 -14.45 15.82
N GLY A 67 -1.26 -14.16 14.55
CA GLY A 67 -2.60 -14.38 13.99
C GLY A 67 -3.65 -13.36 14.42
N GLN A 68 -3.27 -12.33 15.19
CA GLN A 68 -4.17 -11.28 15.66
C GLN A 68 -4.02 -10.03 14.79
N GLN A 69 -5.06 -9.68 14.04
CA GLN A 69 -5.13 -8.41 13.30
C GLN A 69 -5.92 -7.39 14.14
N ARG A 70 -5.23 -6.37 14.63
CA ARG A 70 -5.81 -5.30 15.45
C ARG A 70 -5.70 -3.99 14.72
N VAL A 71 -6.78 -3.20 14.68
CA VAL A 71 -6.82 -1.94 13.95
C VAL A 71 -7.40 -0.87 14.84
N VAL A 72 -6.67 0.21 15.07
CA VAL A 72 -7.24 1.48 15.51
C VAL A 72 -7.50 2.31 14.27
N ARG A 73 -8.72 2.81 14.10
CA ARG A 73 -9.09 3.65 12.97
C ARG A 73 -9.88 4.86 13.43
N ALA A 74 -9.69 5.97 12.73
CA ALA A 74 -10.33 7.22 13.05
C ALA A 74 -10.77 7.94 11.78
N SER A 75 -11.91 8.63 11.85
CA SER A 75 -12.45 9.49 10.80
C SER A 75 -12.99 10.76 11.44
N GLY A 76 -12.88 11.88 10.75
CA GLY A 76 -13.37 13.16 11.24
C GLY A 76 -13.53 14.18 10.12
N SER A 77 -14.02 15.36 10.51
CA SER A 77 -14.16 16.48 9.60
C SER A 77 -12.80 17.06 9.22
N LEU A 78 -12.56 17.22 7.92
CA LEU A 78 -11.37 17.87 7.38
C LEU A 78 -11.29 19.36 7.78
N ASP A 79 -12.42 20.01 8.06
CA ASP A 79 -12.44 21.43 8.42
C ASP A 79 -11.72 21.74 9.73
N ALA A 80 -11.70 20.77 10.65
CA ALA A 80 -11.00 20.85 11.92
C ALA A 80 -9.52 20.41 11.83
N ALA A 81 -9.07 19.89 10.68
CA ALA A 81 -7.75 19.31 10.53
C ALA A 81 -6.69 20.35 10.09
N ASP A 82 -5.51 20.28 10.70
CA ASP A 82 -4.32 20.95 10.20
C ASP A 82 -3.67 20.10 9.10
N ARG A 83 -3.72 20.54 7.84
CA ARG A 83 -3.14 19.80 6.72
C ARG A 83 -1.60 19.83 6.71
N MET A 84 -0.97 20.72 7.47
CA MET A 84 0.49 20.75 7.64
C MET A 84 0.96 19.71 8.66
N ASN A 85 0.13 19.39 9.65
CA ASN A 85 0.38 18.38 10.68
C ASN A 85 -0.83 17.43 10.77
N PRO A 86 -1.05 16.60 9.72
CA PRO A 86 -2.29 15.86 9.61
C PRO A 86 -2.44 14.83 10.73
N GLY A 87 -3.63 14.82 11.35
CA GLY A 87 -3.99 13.85 12.38
C GLY A 87 -5.50 13.81 12.63
N VAL A 88 -5.97 12.67 13.11
CA VAL A 88 -7.36 12.42 13.48
C VAL A 88 -7.43 11.36 14.57
N GLY A 89 -8.17 11.65 15.65
CA GLY A 89 -8.15 10.81 16.84
C GLY A 89 -6.73 10.66 17.41
N PRO A 90 -6.29 9.44 17.78
CA PRO A 90 -4.93 9.21 18.31
C PRO A 90 -3.85 9.17 17.22
N LEU A 91 -4.22 9.26 15.94
CA LEU A 91 -3.34 8.99 14.80
C LEU A 91 -2.84 10.29 14.17
N SER A 92 -1.54 10.40 13.92
CA SER A 92 -0.94 11.58 13.29
C SER A 92 0.34 11.25 12.51
N ILE A 93 0.65 12.12 11.54
CA ILE A 93 1.88 12.10 10.77
C ILE A 93 2.56 13.46 10.88
N GLU A 94 3.85 13.45 11.20
CA GLU A 94 4.72 14.62 11.23
C GLU A 94 5.80 14.47 10.15
N VAL A 95 5.91 15.44 9.25
CA VAL A 95 6.97 15.49 8.24
C VAL A 95 8.17 16.20 8.87
N ILE A 96 9.19 15.44 9.31
CA ILE A 96 10.40 15.99 9.94
C ILE A 96 11.35 16.57 8.88
N GLU A 97 11.60 15.80 7.82
CA GLU A 97 12.37 16.21 6.65
C GLU A 97 11.60 15.76 5.40
N PRO A 98 11.08 16.69 4.57
CA PRO A 98 10.30 16.35 3.39
C PRO A 98 10.98 15.27 2.53
N LEU A 99 10.20 14.27 2.13
CA LEU A 99 10.64 13.15 1.31
C LEU A 99 11.71 12.22 1.92
N LYS A 100 12.12 12.42 3.17
CA LYS A 100 13.21 11.65 3.81
C LYS A 100 12.87 11.09 5.18
N LYS A 101 12.35 11.92 6.10
CA LYS A 101 12.14 11.56 7.49
C LYS A 101 10.76 11.97 7.98
N LEU A 102 9.99 11.02 8.48
CA LEU A 102 8.62 11.24 8.95
C LEU A 102 8.41 10.50 10.25
N ARG A 103 7.56 11.03 11.12
CA ARG A 103 7.16 10.35 12.35
C ARG A 103 5.68 10.01 12.28
N VAL A 104 5.36 8.76 12.56
CA VAL A 104 3.98 8.28 12.66
C VAL A 104 3.69 8.00 14.12
N ARG A 105 2.55 8.50 14.60
CA ARG A 105 2.09 8.29 15.97
C ARG A 105 0.68 7.74 16.02
N CYS A 106 0.49 6.74 16.88
CA CYS A 106 -0.78 6.37 17.50
C CYS A 106 -0.58 6.50 19.01
N THR A 107 -1.13 7.56 19.60
CA THR A 107 -0.98 7.82 21.05
C THR A 107 -1.82 6.86 21.88
N ASP A 108 -1.67 6.91 23.20
CA ASP A 108 -2.46 6.13 24.14
C ASP A 108 -3.95 6.20 23.82
N ASN A 109 -4.58 5.03 23.84
CA ASN A 109 -5.99 4.80 23.57
C ASN A 109 -6.50 3.62 24.39
N GLU A 110 -7.82 3.47 24.46
CA GLU A 110 -8.49 2.48 25.30
C GLU A 110 -8.21 1.01 24.90
N TRP A 111 -7.65 0.77 23.71
CA TRP A 111 -7.33 -0.57 23.21
C TRP A 111 -5.86 -0.96 23.37
N GLY A 112 -5.02 -0.06 23.89
CA GLY A 112 -3.61 -0.34 24.15
C GLY A 112 -2.78 -0.62 22.89
N ILE A 113 -3.18 -0.04 21.75
CA ILE A 113 -2.45 -0.17 20.47
C ILE A 113 -1.75 1.16 20.18
N THR A 114 -0.45 1.24 20.39
CA THR A 114 0.32 2.49 20.22
C THR A 114 1.47 2.33 19.24
N LEU A 115 1.81 3.41 18.56
CA LEU A 115 2.98 3.48 17.68
C LEU A 115 3.60 4.86 17.91
N ASP A 116 4.90 4.89 18.11
CA ASP A 116 5.68 6.12 18.02
C ASP A 116 6.98 5.76 17.35
N ALA A 117 7.02 5.94 16.03
CA ALA A 117 8.12 5.49 15.22
C ALA A 117 8.46 6.50 14.13
N THR A 118 9.75 6.60 13.85
CA THR A 118 10.32 7.48 12.85
C THR A 118 10.77 6.66 11.64
N TRP A 119 10.19 6.97 10.50
CA TRP A 119 10.61 6.50 9.18
C TRP A 119 11.83 7.27 8.71
N THR A 120 12.82 6.56 8.18
CA THR A 120 13.91 7.13 7.39
C THR A 120 14.03 6.40 6.05
N GLY A 121 13.90 7.13 4.95
CA GLY A 121 14.04 6.58 3.61
C GLY A 121 15.46 6.06 3.34
N ALA A 122 15.56 4.87 2.73
CA ALA A 122 16.83 4.25 2.32
C ALA A 122 17.36 4.81 1.00
N MET A 123 16.47 5.42 0.20
CA MET A 123 16.77 6.05 -1.08
C MET A 123 15.85 7.27 -1.28
N PRO A 124 16.10 8.13 -2.30
CA PRO A 124 15.23 9.27 -2.60
C PRO A 124 13.84 8.82 -3.06
N ALA A 125 12.77 9.43 -2.53
CA ALA A 125 11.40 9.09 -2.93
C ALA A 125 11.24 9.06 -4.47
N PHE A 126 10.70 7.96 -4.98
CA PHE A 126 10.56 7.69 -6.40
C PHE A 126 9.14 7.96 -6.86
N GLU A 127 8.96 8.81 -7.86
CA GLU A 127 7.66 9.01 -8.50
C GLU A 127 7.41 7.87 -9.48
N GLU A 128 6.34 7.11 -9.24
CA GLU A 128 5.97 5.97 -10.07
C GLU A 128 5.10 6.41 -11.26
N PRO A 129 4.97 5.57 -12.30
CA PRO A 129 4.10 5.85 -13.42
C PRO A 129 2.66 6.16 -12.99
N ARG A 130 2.06 7.15 -13.65
CA ARG A 130 0.66 7.52 -13.47
C ARG A 130 -0.24 6.32 -13.73
N HIS A 131 -1.07 5.98 -12.76
CA HIS A 131 -2.10 4.96 -12.90
C HIS A 131 -3.39 5.59 -13.42
N TYR A 132 -3.79 5.22 -14.64
CA TYR A 132 -4.95 5.78 -15.31
C TYR A 132 -5.89 4.71 -15.86
N ILE A 133 -7.15 4.75 -15.45
CA ILE A 133 -8.22 3.86 -15.93
C ILE A 133 -9.43 4.71 -16.30
N ARG A 134 -9.94 4.52 -17.53
CA ARG A 134 -11.20 5.12 -18.00
C ARG A 134 -12.14 4.04 -18.48
N GLU A 135 -13.35 4.03 -17.93
CA GLU A 135 -14.40 3.10 -18.29
C GLU A 135 -15.71 3.85 -18.56
N ASN A 136 -16.40 3.49 -19.65
CA ASN A 136 -17.70 4.07 -20.00
C ASN A 136 -17.70 5.62 -19.98
N GLY A 137 -16.60 6.22 -20.45
CA GLY A 137 -16.39 7.66 -20.50
C GLY A 137 -15.91 8.32 -19.19
N ARG A 138 -15.98 7.63 -18.04
CA ARG A 138 -15.57 8.17 -16.74
C ARG A 138 -14.16 7.69 -16.35
N VAL A 139 -13.35 8.63 -15.88
CA VAL A 139 -12.07 8.34 -15.23
C VAL A 139 -12.36 7.68 -13.87
N ILE A 140 -11.87 6.46 -13.68
CA ILE A 140 -12.03 5.69 -12.45
C ILE A 140 -10.80 5.85 -11.58
N PHE A 141 -9.63 5.74 -12.21
CA PHE A 141 -8.33 5.98 -11.62
C PHE A 141 -7.61 7.03 -12.45
N ASP A 142 -7.04 7.99 -11.75
CA ASP A 142 -6.09 8.96 -12.28
C ASP A 142 -5.23 9.42 -11.11
N THR A 143 -4.21 8.64 -10.80
CA THR A 143 -3.43 8.80 -9.59
C THR A 143 -1.95 8.80 -9.90
N CYS A 144 -1.22 9.71 -9.25
CA CYS A 144 0.22 9.61 -9.11
C CYS A 144 0.56 9.07 -7.73
N ARG A 145 1.74 8.45 -7.61
CA ARG A 145 2.25 7.93 -6.36
C ARG A 145 3.74 8.17 -6.29
N LEU A 146 4.23 8.45 -5.10
CA LEU A 146 5.62 8.21 -4.75
C LEU A 146 5.74 6.95 -3.92
N ALA A 147 6.82 6.20 -4.13
CA ALA A 147 7.21 5.04 -3.34
C ALA A 147 8.60 5.27 -2.72
N GLN A 148 8.82 4.70 -1.55
CA GLN A 148 10.11 4.74 -0.87
C GLN A 148 10.28 3.52 0.03
N THR A 149 11.43 2.86 -0.06
CA THR A 149 11.87 1.89 0.95
C THR A 149 12.61 2.60 2.07
N GLY A 150 12.67 1.98 3.25
CA GLY A 150 13.27 2.62 4.42
C GLY A 150 13.36 1.72 5.63
N GLY A 151 13.65 2.35 6.75
CA GLY A 151 13.70 1.71 8.07
C GLY A 151 12.98 2.54 9.12
N TRP A 152 12.64 1.87 10.21
CA TRP A 152 11.90 2.46 11.32
C TRP A 152 12.69 2.43 12.61
N ASP A 153 12.66 3.52 13.38
CA ASP A 153 13.17 3.56 14.77
C ASP A 153 12.08 4.06 15.72
N GLY A 154 11.84 3.35 16.83
CA GLY A 154 10.86 3.75 17.84
C GLY A 154 10.25 2.58 18.63
N SER A 155 8.96 2.66 18.91
CA SER A 155 8.23 1.64 19.67
C SER A 155 6.85 1.37 19.12
N LEU A 156 6.44 0.11 19.17
CA LEU A 156 5.10 -0.38 18.83
C LEU A 156 4.56 -1.17 20.01
N THR A 157 3.33 -0.91 20.44
CA THR A 157 2.64 -1.74 21.45
C THR A 157 1.33 -2.26 20.86
N ALA A 158 1.09 -3.57 20.99
CA ALA A 158 -0.17 -4.20 20.62
C ALA A 158 -0.34 -5.52 21.37
N GLY A 159 -1.58 -5.84 21.77
CA GLY A 159 -1.88 -7.09 22.47
C GLY A 159 -1.14 -7.25 23.81
N GLY A 160 -0.84 -6.14 24.49
CA GLY A 160 -0.08 -6.14 25.75
C GLY A 160 1.43 -6.39 25.61
N LYS A 161 1.96 -6.49 24.38
CA LYS A 161 3.39 -6.60 24.11
C LYS A 161 3.92 -5.30 23.51
N THR A 162 5.12 -4.90 23.91
CA THR A 162 5.85 -3.78 23.33
C THR A 162 7.05 -4.29 22.56
N PHE A 163 7.18 -3.84 21.32
CA PHE A 163 8.27 -4.14 20.41
C PHE A 163 9.15 -2.90 20.27
N ALA A 164 10.46 -3.09 20.45
CA ALA A 164 11.44 -2.10 20.02
C ALA A 164 11.54 -2.17 18.50
N VAL A 165 11.27 -1.04 17.85
CA VAL A 165 11.37 -0.90 16.40
C VAL A 165 12.75 -0.31 16.12
N ASP A 166 13.62 -1.07 15.45
CA ASP A 166 15.02 -0.71 15.18
C ASP A 166 15.31 -0.87 13.68
N SER A 167 15.80 0.20 13.05
CA SER A 167 16.02 0.30 11.61
C SER A 167 17.00 -0.74 11.05
N LYS A 168 17.75 -1.45 11.90
CA LYS A 168 18.58 -2.61 11.52
C LYS A 168 17.76 -3.83 11.09
N THR A 169 16.58 -4.04 11.67
CA THR A 169 15.75 -5.23 11.42
C THR A 169 14.29 -4.90 11.10
N TRP A 170 13.89 -3.63 11.25
CA TRP A 170 12.56 -3.13 10.94
C TRP A 170 12.60 -2.26 9.69
N TRP A 171 12.29 -2.88 8.56
CA TRP A 171 12.16 -2.20 7.28
C TRP A 171 10.71 -2.07 6.88
N GLY A 172 10.49 -1.37 5.79
CA GLY A 172 9.18 -1.27 5.20
C GLY A 172 9.20 -0.44 3.94
N THR A 173 7.98 -0.06 3.56
CA THR A 173 7.64 0.71 2.39
C THR A 173 6.75 1.85 2.82
N ARG A 174 7.06 3.02 2.28
CA ARG A 174 6.24 4.21 2.31
C ARG A 174 5.71 4.44 0.90
N ASP A 175 4.42 4.75 0.81
CA ASP A 175 3.91 5.45 -0.35
C ASP A 175 3.12 6.69 0.04
N ARG A 176 3.00 7.59 -0.91
CA ARG A 176 1.98 8.64 -0.87
C ARG A 176 1.38 8.74 -2.25
N SER A 177 0.06 8.68 -2.33
CA SER A 177 -0.67 8.78 -3.59
C SER A 177 -1.74 9.85 -3.53
N TRP A 178 -1.98 10.47 -4.67
CA TRP A 178 -2.95 11.54 -4.83
C TRP A 178 -3.54 11.51 -6.22
N GLY A 179 -4.77 12.04 -6.35
CA GLY A 179 -5.52 12.04 -7.59
C GLY A 179 -6.92 11.48 -7.38
N VAL A 180 -7.49 10.86 -8.41
CA VAL A 180 -8.86 10.32 -8.39
C VAL A 180 -8.83 8.80 -8.31
N ARG A 181 -9.50 8.23 -7.30
CA ARG A 181 -9.81 6.79 -7.23
C ARG A 181 -11.10 6.53 -6.46
N PRO A 182 -11.77 5.38 -6.58
CA PRO A 182 -12.97 5.10 -5.80
C PRO A 182 -12.72 5.21 -4.28
N ILE A 183 -13.44 6.12 -3.63
CA ILE A 183 -13.41 6.38 -2.18
C ILE A 183 -14.80 6.76 -1.68
N GLY A 184 -14.95 6.86 -0.36
CA GLY A 184 -16.18 7.22 0.33
C GLY A 184 -17.28 6.18 0.15
N GLU A 185 -18.51 6.64 0.29
CA GLU A 185 -19.71 5.85 0.04
C GLU A 185 -19.79 5.46 -1.45
N SER A 186 -20.37 4.28 -1.72
CA SER A 186 -20.61 3.84 -3.10
C SER A 186 -21.58 4.78 -3.81
N GLU A 187 -21.25 5.17 -5.05
CA GLU A 187 -22.21 5.78 -5.96
C GLU A 187 -23.19 4.72 -6.51
N PRO A 188 -24.40 5.12 -6.94
CA PRO A 188 -25.30 4.21 -7.65
C PRO A 188 -24.60 3.55 -8.85
N ALA A 189 -24.64 2.22 -8.90
CA ALA A 189 -23.81 1.45 -9.83
C ALA A 189 -24.13 1.69 -11.32
N GLY A 190 -25.35 2.10 -11.66
CA GLY A 190 -25.76 2.40 -13.04
C GLY A 190 -25.47 1.26 -14.01
N ILE A 191 -24.97 1.59 -15.22
CA ILE A 191 -24.62 0.60 -16.25
C ILE A 191 -23.46 -0.33 -15.83
N ARG A 192 -22.73 -0.03 -14.75
CA ARG A 192 -21.59 -0.86 -14.31
C ARG A 192 -22.00 -2.14 -13.60
N VAL A 193 -23.27 -2.27 -13.23
CA VAL A 193 -23.81 -3.52 -12.65
C VAL A 193 -23.55 -4.72 -13.55
N SER A 194 -23.46 -4.52 -14.88
CA SER A 194 -23.26 -5.60 -15.84
C SER A 194 -21.80 -5.99 -16.09
N ASN A 195 -20.82 -5.30 -15.50
CA ASN A 195 -19.40 -5.59 -15.76
C ASN A 195 -18.81 -6.41 -14.60
N PRO A 196 -18.28 -7.62 -14.85
CA PRO A 196 -17.56 -8.35 -13.83
C PRO A 196 -16.29 -7.58 -13.45
N PHE A 197 -16.10 -7.34 -12.16
CA PHE A 197 -14.89 -6.68 -11.65
C PHE A 197 -13.71 -7.64 -11.76
N SER A 198 -12.58 -7.18 -12.31
CA SER A 198 -11.31 -7.88 -12.25
C SER A 198 -10.21 -6.93 -11.80
N TRP A 199 -9.33 -7.44 -10.96
CA TRP A 199 -8.17 -6.71 -10.46
C TRP A 199 -7.04 -7.70 -10.19
N PHE A 200 -6.04 -7.68 -11.06
CA PHE A 200 -4.81 -8.43 -10.87
C PHE A 200 -3.66 -7.45 -10.64
N TRP A 201 -3.10 -7.49 -9.43
CA TRP A 201 -2.18 -6.48 -8.92
C TRP A 201 -1.00 -7.13 -8.20
N ILE A 202 0.19 -6.60 -8.50
CA ILE A 202 1.44 -6.92 -7.81
C ILE A 202 2.14 -5.59 -7.53
N TYR A 203 2.48 -5.35 -6.26
CA TYR A 203 3.29 -4.21 -5.86
C TYR A 203 4.37 -4.65 -4.88
N THR A 204 5.62 -4.45 -5.30
CA THR A 204 6.81 -4.97 -4.63
C THR A 204 7.95 -3.95 -4.54
N PRO A 205 7.86 -2.94 -3.67
CA PRO A 205 9.03 -2.18 -3.24
C PRO A 205 9.92 -3.03 -2.32
N ILE A 206 11.17 -3.20 -2.74
CA ILE A 206 12.13 -4.11 -2.12
C ILE A 206 13.39 -3.35 -1.78
N ARG A 207 13.89 -3.54 -0.56
CA ARG A 207 15.16 -2.98 -0.10
C ARG A 207 16.22 -4.06 -0.04
N PHE A 208 17.35 -3.79 -0.66
CA PHE A 208 18.61 -4.52 -0.50
C PHE A 208 19.60 -3.67 0.31
N GLU A 209 20.79 -4.21 0.56
CA GLU A 209 21.83 -3.50 1.33
C GLU A 209 22.23 -2.15 0.71
N ASP A 210 22.42 -2.11 -0.62
CA ASP A 210 22.99 -0.96 -1.34
C ASP A 210 22.03 -0.30 -2.35
N HIS A 211 20.85 -0.88 -2.58
CA HIS A 211 19.86 -0.35 -3.52
C HIS A 211 18.44 -0.79 -3.15
N SER A 212 17.46 -0.32 -3.92
CA SER A 212 16.07 -0.77 -3.84
C SER A 212 15.52 -1.06 -5.23
N LEU A 213 14.56 -1.97 -5.30
CA LEU A 213 13.79 -2.24 -6.51
C LEU A 213 12.34 -1.77 -6.29
N MET A 214 11.82 -0.94 -7.19
CA MET A 214 10.41 -0.57 -7.25
C MET A 214 9.80 -1.34 -8.41
N ILE A 215 8.99 -2.36 -8.10
CA ILE A 215 8.33 -3.16 -9.11
C ILE A 215 6.83 -3.11 -8.88
N ILE A 216 6.08 -2.83 -9.94
CA ILE A 216 4.62 -2.78 -9.92
C ILE A 216 4.06 -3.33 -11.23
N MET A 217 2.96 -4.04 -11.14
CA MET A 217 2.22 -4.55 -12.29
C MET A 217 0.73 -4.53 -12.01
N GLN A 218 -0.05 -4.10 -12.99
CA GLN A 218 -1.48 -4.35 -13.06
C GLN A 218 -1.84 -4.92 -14.43
N GLU A 219 -2.66 -5.97 -14.42
CA GLU A 219 -3.12 -6.64 -15.63
C GLU A 219 -4.65 -6.65 -15.73
N ASN A 220 -5.11 -6.63 -16.98
CA ASN A 220 -6.46 -7.05 -17.35
C ASN A 220 -6.57 -8.60 -17.29
N PRO A 221 -7.79 -9.16 -17.39
CA PRO A 221 -8.00 -10.62 -17.38
C PRO A 221 -7.16 -11.41 -18.40
N ASP A 222 -6.88 -10.84 -19.57
CA ASP A 222 -6.09 -11.45 -20.65
C ASP A 222 -4.57 -11.29 -20.47
N GLY A 223 -4.12 -10.69 -19.37
CA GLY A 223 -2.72 -10.39 -19.08
C GLY A 223 -2.19 -9.12 -19.74
N SER A 224 -3.01 -8.36 -20.49
CA SER A 224 -2.58 -7.07 -21.03
C SER A 224 -2.33 -6.05 -19.91
N ARG A 225 -1.28 -5.25 -20.03
CA ARG A 225 -0.83 -4.32 -18.98
C ARG A 225 -1.71 -3.08 -18.90
N VAL A 226 -2.24 -2.82 -17.70
CA VAL A 226 -2.81 -1.53 -17.33
C VAL A 226 -1.70 -0.56 -16.90
N MET A 227 -0.75 -1.05 -16.10
CA MET A 227 0.49 -0.36 -15.76
C MET A 227 1.60 -1.36 -15.43
N GLU A 228 2.85 -0.94 -15.61
CA GLU A 228 4.03 -1.67 -15.17
C GLU A 228 5.20 -0.72 -14.90
N GLU A 229 6.06 -1.09 -13.95
CA GLU A 229 7.37 -0.46 -13.71
C GLU A 229 8.29 -1.49 -13.09
N ALA A 230 9.58 -1.43 -13.43
CA ALA A 230 10.64 -2.17 -12.74
C ALA A 230 11.90 -1.32 -12.75
N THR A 231 12.19 -0.69 -11.61
CA THR A 231 13.25 0.29 -11.50
C THR A 231 14.15 -0.04 -10.31
N ARG A 232 15.47 0.03 -10.52
CA ARG A 232 16.49 -0.01 -9.47
C ARG A 232 16.91 1.41 -9.08
N ILE A 233 17.00 1.66 -7.78
CA ILE A 233 17.28 2.99 -7.22
C ILE A 233 18.35 2.87 -6.14
N TRP A 234 19.36 3.75 -6.19
CA TRP A 234 20.43 3.80 -5.21
C TRP A 234 20.27 4.99 -4.25
N PRO A 235 20.88 4.95 -3.06
CA PRO A 235 20.86 6.05 -2.10
C PRO A 235 21.40 7.38 -2.64
N ASP A 236 22.29 7.34 -3.63
CA ASP A 236 22.86 8.51 -4.32
C ASP A 236 21.90 9.14 -5.35
N GLY A 237 20.73 8.55 -5.58
CA GLY A 237 19.72 9.02 -6.52
C GLY A 237 19.92 8.55 -7.95
N ARG A 238 20.87 7.67 -8.23
CA ARG A 238 20.89 6.95 -9.52
C ARG A 238 19.64 6.09 -9.65
N ILE A 239 19.12 6.04 -10.88
CA ILE A 239 17.92 5.29 -11.27
C ILE A 239 18.27 4.48 -12.52
N GLU A 240 17.93 3.21 -12.52
CA GLU A 240 18.08 2.29 -13.66
C GLU A 240 16.74 1.61 -13.91
N HIS A 241 16.16 1.80 -15.10
CA HIS A 241 15.02 1.01 -15.55
C HIS A 241 15.51 -0.37 -15.96
N LEU A 242 14.94 -1.41 -15.36
CA LEU A 242 15.39 -2.78 -15.53
C LEU A 242 14.73 -3.49 -16.73
N GLY A 243 13.68 -2.88 -17.30
CA GLY A 243 12.90 -3.43 -18.40
C GLY A 243 11.55 -3.94 -17.95
N ARG A 244 10.98 -4.89 -18.70
CA ARG A 244 9.60 -5.35 -18.48
C ARG A 244 9.53 -6.40 -17.36
N PRO A 245 8.78 -6.16 -16.27
CA PRO A 245 8.55 -7.20 -15.27
C PRO A 245 7.53 -8.23 -15.77
N GLU A 246 7.77 -9.48 -15.42
CA GLU A 246 6.95 -10.65 -15.66
C GLU A 246 6.83 -11.42 -14.35
N HIS A 247 5.72 -12.10 -14.12
CA HIS A 247 5.47 -12.83 -12.88
C HIS A 247 5.20 -14.30 -13.12
N ASP A 248 5.56 -15.15 -12.18
CA ASP A 248 5.26 -16.58 -12.18
C ASP A 248 5.02 -16.95 -10.73
N LEU A 249 3.74 -16.90 -10.34
CA LEU A 249 3.32 -16.85 -8.95
C LEU A 249 2.75 -18.19 -8.58
N GLU A 250 3.03 -18.59 -7.36
CA GLU A 250 2.45 -19.79 -6.77
C GLU A 250 1.21 -19.39 -5.96
N TYR A 251 0.21 -20.26 -5.99
CA TYR A 251 -1.04 -20.10 -5.28
C TYR A 251 -1.37 -21.36 -4.49
N ARG A 252 -1.92 -21.17 -3.29
CA ARG A 252 -2.48 -22.27 -2.51
C ARG A 252 -3.72 -22.83 -3.21
N GLU A 253 -3.72 -24.14 -3.45
CA GLU A 253 -4.81 -24.87 -4.10
C GLU A 253 -6.17 -24.55 -3.46
N GLY A 254 -7.18 -24.36 -4.31
CA GLY A 254 -8.54 -24.00 -3.88
C GLY A 254 -8.66 -22.58 -3.34
N SER A 255 -7.64 -21.72 -3.50
CA SER A 255 -7.68 -20.33 -3.08
C SER A 255 -7.01 -19.38 -4.07
N ARG A 256 -7.13 -18.07 -3.82
CA ARG A 256 -6.41 -17.01 -4.53
C ARG A 256 -5.24 -16.43 -3.73
N PHE A 257 -4.86 -17.14 -2.66
CA PHE A 257 -3.78 -16.73 -1.79
C PHE A 257 -2.44 -17.11 -2.43
N SER A 258 -1.66 -16.11 -2.84
CA SER A 258 -0.33 -16.34 -3.37
C SER A 258 0.63 -16.78 -2.26
N THR A 259 1.38 -17.84 -2.52
CA THR A 259 2.35 -18.42 -1.58
C THR A 259 3.80 -18.09 -1.92
N GLY A 260 4.04 -17.28 -2.96
CA GLY A 260 5.37 -16.90 -3.43
C GLY A 260 5.49 -17.03 -4.94
N GLY A 261 6.68 -17.40 -5.41
CA GLY A 261 7.00 -17.57 -6.82
C GLY A 261 8.18 -16.69 -7.21
N VAL A 262 8.21 -16.26 -8.47
CA VAL A 262 9.27 -15.40 -9.00
C VAL A 262 8.73 -14.22 -9.79
N ILE A 263 9.47 -13.11 -9.74
CA ILE A 263 9.36 -12.03 -10.72
C ILE A 263 10.59 -12.09 -11.62
N ARG A 264 10.40 -12.00 -12.93
CA ARG A 264 11.45 -11.93 -13.93
C ARG A 264 11.43 -10.55 -14.55
N VAL A 265 12.56 -9.86 -14.59
CA VAL A 265 12.67 -8.60 -15.31
C VAL A 265 13.50 -8.81 -16.55
N VAL A 266 12.92 -8.50 -17.71
CA VAL A 266 13.53 -8.66 -19.02
C VAL A 266 14.07 -7.31 -19.49
N ALA A 267 15.38 -7.17 -19.49
CA ALA A 267 16.06 -5.97 -19.97
C ALA A 267 16.01 -5.86 -21.51
N ASP A 268 16.28 -4.67 -22.04
CA ASP A 268 16.25 -4.38 -23.49
C ASP A 268 17.22 -5.25 -24.31
N ASP A 269 18.33 -5.70 -23.69
CA ASP A 269 19.30 -6.61 -24.31
C ASP A 269 18.92 -8.10 -24.21
N GLY A 270 17.74 -8.40 -23.67
CA GLY A 270 17.21 -9.74 -23.47
C GLY A 270 17.72 -10.46 -22.24
N HIS A 271 18.59 -9.84 -21.43
CA HIS A 271 19.00 -10.43 -20.16
C HIS A 271 17.82 -10.50 -19.20
N VAL A 272 17.68 -11.64 -18.51
CA VAL A 272 16.60 -11.88 -17.55
C VAL A 272 17.17 -11.93 -16.14
N THR A 273 16.79 -10.97 -15.31
CA THR A 273 17.01 -11.05 -13.86
C THR A 273 15.81 -11.76 -13.22
N THR A 274 16.05 -12.86 -12.52
CA THR A 274 15.00 -13.59 -11.79
C THR A 274 15.11 -13.30 -10.30
N LEU A 275 14.00 -12.85 -9.72
CA LEU A 275 13.83 -12.48 -8.33
C LEU A 275 12.93 -13.52 -7.65
N ASP A 276 13.48 -14.27 -6.70
CA ASP A 276 12.75 -15.20 -5.86
C ASP A 276 11.94 -14.44 -4.80
N ILE A 277 10.71 -14.89 -4.53
CA ILE A 277 9.81 -14.31 -3.53
C ILE A 277 9.56 -15.36 -2.44
N GLU A 278 9.91 -15.03 -1.21
CA GLU A 278 9.61 -15.82 -0.02
C GLU A 278 8.72 -14.99 0.92
N PRO A 279 7.38 -15.13 0.85
CA PRO A 279 6.47 -14.46 1.77
C PRO A 279 6.70 -14.93 3.21
N LEU A 280 6.76 -13.97 4.14
CA LEU A 280 7.02 -14.21 5.57
C LEU A 280 5.75 -14.05 6.40
N LEU A 281 5.06 -12.91 6.25
CA LEU A 281 3.88 -12.60 7.07
C LEU A 281 2.77 -11.96 6.22
N PRO A 282 1.67 -12.68 5.93
CA PRO A 282 0.52 -12.15 5.20
C PRO A 282 -0.38 -11.29 6.09
N VAL A 283 -0.69 -10.08 5.63
CA VAL A 283 -1.60 -9.14 6.29
C VAL A 283 -2.72 -8.71 5.32
N HIS A 284 -3.96 -9.00 5.68
CA HIS A 284 -5.11 -8.69 4.82
C HIS A 284 -5.60 -7.27 5.11
N ILE A 285 -4.96 -6.28 4.47
CA ILE A 285 -5.25 -4.87 4.70
C ILE A 285 -6.65 -4.48 4.26
N GLY A 286 -7.32 -5.26 3.39
CA GLY A 286 -8.71 -5.05 3.01
C GLY A 286 -9.70 -5.12 4.18
N ILE A 287 -9.30 -5.65 5.34
CA ILE A 287 -10.19 -5.89 6.47
C ILE A 287 -9.85 -4.90 7.60
N GLY A 288 -10.80 -4.02 7.93
CA GLY A 288 -10.67 -3.11 9.07
C GLY A 288 -9.99 -1.78 8.76
N THR A 289 -9.23 -1.63 7.68
CA THR A 289 -8.51 -0.36 7.39
C THR A 289 -9.31 0.64 6.56
N GLY A 290 -10.33 0.17 5.82
CA GLY A 290 -11.05 0.95 4.81
C GLY A 290 -10.60 0.73 3.36
N TYR A 291 -9.63 -0.16 3.11
CA TYR A 291 -9.25 -0.58 1.75
C TYR A 291 -10.25 -1.52 1.08
N GLY A 292 -10.91 -2.39 1.84
CA GLY A 292 -11.70 -3.47 1.28
C GLY A 292 -13.20 -3.19 1.32
N TYR A 293 -13.93 -4.24 1.66
CA TYR A 293 -15.37 -4.36 1.39
C TYR A 293 -16.25 -4.10 2.61
N ASP A 294 -15.69 -3.59 3.70
CA ASP A 294 -16.44 -3.21 4.89
C ASP A 294 -17.55 -2.22 4.48
N ALA A 295 -18.79 -2.56 4.83
CA ALA A 295 -19.97 -1.80 4.42
C ALA A 295 -20.10 -0.50 5.21
N ASP A 296 -19.59 -0.49 6.45
CA ASP A 296 -19.71 0.57 7.43
C ASP A 296 -18.43 1.39 7.60
N TRP A 297 -17.34 1.05 6.90
CA TRP A 297 -16.08 1.79 6.97
C TRP A 297 -15.29 1.75 5.66
N ARG A 298 -15.06 2.91 5.05
CA ARG A 298 -14.22 3.06 3.85
C ARG A 298 -13.37 4.30 3.96
N HIS A 299 -12.27 4.30 3.22
CA HIS A 299 -11.46 5.49 3.05
C HIS A 299 -12.31 6.67 2.55
N GLY A 300 -12.32 7.79 3.27
CA GLY A 300 -13.08 8.99 2.94
C GLY A 300 -14.59 8.92 3.23
N MET A 301 -15.08 7.86 3.88
CA MET A 301 -16.49 7.73 4.27
C MET A 301 -16.78 8.62 5.48
N TRP A 302 -17.92 9.32 5.45
CA TRP A 302 -18.33 10.16 6.57
C TRP A 302 -18.79 9.30 7.76
N GLN A 303 -18.14 9.48 8.90
CA GLN A 303 -18.43 8.75 10.15
C GLN A 303 -18.98 9.66 11.26
N GLY A 304 -19.26 10.92 10.95
CA GLY A 304 -19.55 11.97 11.91
C GLY A 304 -18.35 12.90 12.17
N PRO A 305 -18.50 13.92 13.04
CA PRO A 305 -17.48 14.95 13.26
C PRO A 305 -16.13 14.40 13.75
N LEU A 306 -16.17 13.36 14.60
CA LEU A 306 -15.04 12.55 15.00
C LEU A 306 -15.56 11.17 15.42
N LYS A 307 -14.98 10.13 14.86
CA LYS A 307 -15.19 8.74 15.27
C LYS A 307 -13.83 8.07 15.38
N VAL A 308 -13.59 7.39 16.50
CA VAL A 308 -12.43 6.56 16.73
C VAL A 308 -12.96 5.20 17.17
N GLU A 309 -12.48 4.12 16.55
CA GLU A 309 -12.90 2.78 16.91
C GLU A 309 -11.77 1.77 16.71
N ASN A 310 -11.94 0.62 17.36
CA ASN A 310 -11.10 -0.55 17.16
C ASN A 310 -11.83 -1.61 16.34
N PHE A 311 -11.08 -2.26 15.47
CA PHE A 311 -11.47 -3.49 14.81
C PHE A 311 -10.46 -4.58 15.17
N HIS A 312 -10.94 -5.79 15.53
CA HIS A 312 -10.09 -6.93 15.84
C HIS A 312 -10.59 -8.17 15.11
N LEU A 313 -9.65 -8.90 14.51
CA LEU A 313 -9.86 -10.18 13.86
C LEU A 313 -8.82 -11.18 14.36
N ASP A 314 -9.28 -12.33 14.87
CA ASP A 314 -8.44 -13.49 15.17
C ASP A 314 -8.46 -14.45 13.99
N THR A 315 -7.37 -14.44 13.22
CA THR A 315 -7.22 -15.27 12.01
C THR A 315 -6.93 -16.74 12.31
N THR A 316 -6.69 -17.10 13.56
CA THR A 316 -6.49 -18.49 14.00
C THR A 316 -7.80 -19.24 14.19
N THR A 317 -8.91 -18.52 14.29
CA THR A 317 -10.27 -19.09 14.37
C THR A 317 -10.82 -19.41 12.97
N PRO A 318 -11.67 -20.45 12.82
CA PRO A 318 -12.36 -20.71 11.56
C PRO A 318 -13.14 -19.50 11.03
N GLU A 319 -13.83 -18.79 11.92
CA GLU A 319 -14.60 -17.59 11.58
C GLU A 319 -13.71 -16.48 11.03
N GLY A 320 -12.54 -16.26 11.65
CA GLY A 320 -11.59 -15.27 11.17
C GLY A 320 -10.93 -15.65 9.86
N ALA A 321 -10.56 -16.92 9.70
CA ALA A 321 -9.97 -17.44 8.47
C ALA A 321 -10.92 -17.31 7.26
N MET A 322 -12.23 -17.48 7.45
CA MET A 322 -13.23 -17.29 6.39
C MET A 322 -13.35 -15.83 5.90
N ARG A 323 -12.87 -14.85 6.68
CA ARG A 323 -12.89 -13.44 6.30
C ARG A 323 -11.70 -13.01 5.46
N LEU A 324 -10.66 -13.85 5.36
CA LEU A 324 -9.42 -13.56 4.66
C LEU A 324 -9.63 -13.57 3.14
N PHE A 325 -9.92 -12.39 2.59
CA PHE A 325 -10.14 -12.17 1.16
C PHE A 325 -9.63 -10.79 0.74
N GLY A 326 -9.25 -10.68 -0.53
CA GLY A 326 -8.86 -9.42 -1.15
C GLY A 326 -7.36 -9.18 -1.14
N ILE A 327 -6.97 -7.92 -0.97
CA ILE A 327 -5.58 -7.48 -1.02
C ILE A 327 -4.78 -7.96 0.20
N VAL A 328 -3.59 -8.49 -0.06
CA VAL A 328 -2.69 -9.01 0.97
C VAL A 328 -1.35 -8.30 0.87
N ASP A 329 -0.99 -7.59 1.92
CA ASP A 329 0.37 -7.10 2.14
C ASP A 329 1.17 -8.20 2.82
N ASN A 330 2.14 -8.77 2.12
CA ASN A 330 3.09 -9.68 2.74
C ASN A 330 4.39 -8.94 3.02
N SER A 331 4.91 -9.02 4.24
CA SER A 331 6.36 -8.88 4.39
C SER A 331 7.00 -10.10 3.71
N ALA A 332 8.04 -9.87 2.91
CA ALA A 332 8.68 -10.94 2.15
C ALA A 332 10.19 -10.74 2.10
N LYS A 333 10.90 -11.88 2.04
CA LYS A 333 12.31 -11.93 1.65
C LYS A 333 12.38 -12.10 0.14
N PHE A 334 13.36 -11.43 -0.46
CA PHE A 334 13.62 -11.50 -1.89
C PHE A 334 15.09 -11.81 -2.13
N ALA A 335 15.36 -12.54 -3.21
CA ALA A 335 16.73 -12.79 -3.63
C ALA A 335 16.87 -12.80 -5.16
N TYR A 336 17.98 -12.28 -5.66
CA TYR A 336 18.35 -12.42 -7.07
C TYR A 336 19.87 -12.48 -7.23
N THR A 337 20.33 -12.93 -8.39
CA THR A 337 21.76 -12.89 -8.76
C THR A 337 21.94 -11.90 -9.90
N ASP A 338 22.87 -10.96 -9.75
CA ASP A 338 23.15 -9.96 -10.78
C ASP A 338 24.03 -10.51 -11.92
N ARG A 339 24.33 -9.65 -12.90
CA ARG A 339 25.14 -9.98 -14.08
C ARG A 339 26.59 -10.38 -13.73
N ASP A 340 27.10 -9.92 -12.60
CA ASP A 340 28.45 -10.22 -12.12
C ASP A 340 28.47 -11.50 -11.26
N GLY A 341 27.32 -12.17 -11.09
CA GLY A 341 27.18 -13.38 -10.30
C GLY A 341 27.06 -13.13 -8.80
N LYS A 342 26.90 -11.87 -8.35
CA LYS A 342 26.71 -11.54 -6.93
C LYS A 342 25.23 -11.80 -6.57
N ARG A 343 25.02 -12.57 -5.51
CA ARG A 343 23.70 -12.78 -4.91
C ARG A 343 23.35 -11.59 -4.02
N HIS A 344 22.15 -11.06 -4.20
CA HIS A 344 21.56 -10.01 -3.38
C HIS A 344 20.39 -10.60 -2.61
N GLU A 345 20.30 -10.30 -1.32
CA GLU A 345 19.17 -10.65 -0.47
C GLU A 345 18.60 -9.38 0.16
N GLY A 346 17.28 -9.28 0.16
CA GLY A 346 16.57 -8.09 0.59
C GLY A 346 15.22 -8.42 1.18
N TYR A 347 14.56 -7.40 1.70
CA TYR A 347 13.22 -7.51 2.27
C TYR A 347 12.36 -6.39 1.73
N GLY A 348 11.07 -6.66 1.60
CA GLY A 348 10.13 -5.70 1.02
C GLY A 348 8.69 -6.07 1.25
N LEU A 349 7.83 -5.22 0.70
CA LEU A 349 6.43 -5.53 0.54
C LEU A 349 6.27 -6.49 -0.64
N TYR A 350 5.49 -7.54 -0.48
CA TYR A 350 4.86 -8.32 -1.53
C TYR A 350 3.35 -8.15 -1.42
N GLU A 351 2.83 -7.08 -2.01
CA GLU A 351 1.40 -6.83 -2.08
C GLU A 351 0.83 -7.53 -3.31
N ASN A 352 -0.14 -8.42 -3.09
CA ASN A 352 -0.83 -9.13 -4.16
C ASN A 352 -2.34 -9.05 -3.98
N MET A 353 -3.05 -8.89 -5.09
CA MET A 353 -4.50 -9.00 -5.16
C MET A 353 -4.88 -9.62 -6.50
N ALA A 354 -5.58 -10.76 -6.46
CA ALA A 354 -6.12 -11.42 -7.63
C ALA A 354 -7.62 -11.63 -7.44
N ILE A 355 -8.44 -10.74 -8.02
CA ILE A 355 -9.90 -10.83 -7.99
C ILE A 355 -10.43 -10.87 -9.40
N GLY A 356 -11.46 -11.70 -9.62
CA GLY A 356 -12.05 -11.87 -10.94
C GLY A 356 -11.20 -12.77 -11.85
N PRO A 357 -11.54 -12.80 -13.14
CA PRO A 357 -10.85 -13.65 -14.11
C PRO A 357 -9.41 -13.20 -14.38
N HIS A 358 -8.52 -14.17 -14.59
CA HIS A 358 -7.13 -13.98 -15.04
C HIS A 358 -6.63 -15.26 -15.72
N GLU A 359 -6.34 -15.17 -17.03
CA GLU A 359 -6.12 -16.35 -17.88
C GLU A 359 -4.87 -17.14 -17.50
N LYS A 360 -3.78 -16.47 -17.12
CA LYS A 360 -2.48 -17.09 -16.82
C LYS A 360 -2.57 -18.10 -15.68
N TYR A 361 -3.32 -17.76 -14.64
CA TYR A 361 -3.50 -18.63 -13.46
C TYR A 361 -4.80 -19.44 -13.51
N GLY A 362 -5.56 -19.33 -14.60
CA GLY A 362 -6.79 -20.09 -14.80
C GLY A 362 -7.96 -19.64 -13.93
N PHE A 363 -7.92 -18.42 -13.42
CA PHE A 363 -9.02 -17.82 -12.67
C PHE A 363 -10.16 -17.42 -13.61
N THR A 364 -11.38 -17.86 -13.35
CA THR A 364 -12.53 -17.67 -14.25
C THR A 364 -13.69 -16.86 -13.67
N ASP A 365 -13.76 -16.68 -12.35
CA ASP A 365 -14.84 -15.95 -11.67
C ASP A 365 -14.28 -15.06 -10.54
N MET A 366 -15.12 -14.50 -9.68
CA MET A 366 -14.73 -13.64 -8.56
C MET A 366 -14.08 -14.42 -7.41
N LEU A 367 -14.54 -15.65 -7.15
CA LEU A 367 -14.27 -16.40 -5.91
C LEU A 367 -13.76 -17.83 -6.15
N ASP A 368 -13.56 -18.25 -7.40
CA ASP A 368 -12.93 -19.54 -7.69
C ASP A 368 -11.48 -19.58 -7.17
N GLY A 369 -10.99 -20.78 -6.90
CA GLY A 369 -9.66 -21.03 -6.38
C GLY A 369 -8.70 -21.57 -7.44
N PHE A 370 -7.41 -21.38 -7.21
CA PHE A 370 -6.37 -21.91 -8.09
C PHE A 370 -6.43 -23.44 -8.14
N VAL A 371 -6.34 -24.00 -9.35
CA VAL A 371 -6.27 -25.44 -9.61
C VAL A 371 -4.94 -25.73 -10.27
N LYS A 372 -4.11 -26.55 -9.61
CA LYS A 372 -2.82 -26.97 -10.15
C LYS A 372 -3.07 -27.82 -11.40
N LYS A 373 -2.57 -27.36 -12.54
CA LYS A 373 -2.66 -28.09 -13.82
C LYS A 373 -1.60 -29.17 -13.92
#